data_AF-A0A923PZ91-F1
#
_entry.id   AF-A0A923PZ91-F1
#
_cell.length_a   1.000
_cell.length_b   1.000
_cell.length_c   1.000
_cell.angle_alpha   90.00
_cell.angle_beta   90.00
_cell.angle_gamma   90.00
#
_symmetry.space_group_name_H-M   'P 1'
#
loop_
_entity.id
_entity.type
_entity.pdbx_description
1 polymer ?
#
loop_
_entity_poly.entity_id
_entity_poly.type
_entity_poly.pdbx_seq_one_letter_code
_entity_poly.pdbx_strand_id
1 'polypeptide(L)'
;MENSRCMSFLKLSLAGIACFISVSTASAGFYSNDFNSLVAALKVAGVSPEGLWQFQDPKLGKNEFTLPKKSAPWAGNYSPMMDGGIASRWQQGTYATPDTMPTRETAKRMTSKEIAKLSPSEKMDLLNGDYEYKITNHELYVRGPYRTLTPEFWEGFCNGVRCAGFLTPEPTRAIVMTNPDGIQIRFEPADLKALAGASFFYVQDENYVDIGKPSRGDERGSSRPNFGVVYLTLKFYLAEMQKAFVVDMSLDSQLWNETAAGYSLKQSDELQLTKAESLRYAGAVSKRFVKIRLKTLGEVSMDQSNRATKKSISKGEFLKETPMSGFIFLNKDGMIMDGDWRDVKNASAADFMRGIDFMWFSSGRGADADFHPDNKDPNFSGTGNKYLDFEKVLNLMQAASTPKKCSGVFGK
;
A
#
# COMPACT_ATOMS: atom_id res chain seq x y z
N MET A 1 1.09 -55.72 -15.59
CA MET A 1 2.56 -55.59 -15.58
C MET A 1 2.90 -54.41 -16.46
N GLU A 2 2.86 -53.20 -15.89
CA GLU A 2 3.08 -51.95 -16.63
C GLU A 2 4.17 -51.15 -15.93
N ASN A 3 5.19 -50.80 -16.73
CA ASN A 3 6.42 -50.14 -16.34
C ASN A 3 6.21 -48.65 -16.07
N SER A 4 6.34 -48.24 -14.82
CA SER A 4 6.49 -46.85 -14.40
C SER A 4 7.96 -46.44 -14.41
N ARG A 5 8.38 -45.72 -15.47
CA ARG A 5 9.68 -45.03 -15.52
C ARG A 5 9.62 -43.77 -14.66
N CYS A 6 10.32 -43.82 -13.53
CA CYS A 6 10.56 -42.69 -12.64
C CYS A 6 11.65 -41.79 -13.27
N MET A 7 11.30 -40.57 -13.68
CA MET A 7 12.28 -39.54 -14.03
C MET A 7 12.83 -38.90 -12.74
N SER A 8 14.10 -39.15 -12.44
CA SER A 8 14.82 -38.44 -11.39
C SER A 8 15.17 -37.02 -11.87
N PHE A 9 14.55 -36.01 -11.28
CA PHE A 9 15.03 -34.64 -11.41
C PHE A 9 16.37 -34.49 -10.68
N LEU A 10 17.39 -34.13 -11.45
CA LEU A 10 18.72 -33.80 -10.97
C LEU A 10 18.62 -32.57 -10.04
N LYS A 11 18.80 -32.76 -8.73
CA LYS A 11 19.02 -31.66 -7.78
C LYS A 11 20.38 -31.04 -8.10
N LEU A 12 20.42 -29.97 -8.90
CA LEU A 12 21.58 -29.09 -8.91
C LEU A 12 21.63 -28.38 -7.56
N SER A 13 22.67 -28.68 -6.77
CA SER A 13 22.96 -27.98 -5.52
C SER A 13 23.33 -26.53 -5.81
N LEU A 14 22.46 -25.61 -5.45
CA LEU A 14 22.61 -24.14 -5.52
C LEU A 14 23.57 -23.58 -4.45
N ALA A 15 24.66 -24.30 -4.16
CA ALA A 15 25.63 -23.90 -3.13
C ALA A 15 26.75 -22.97 -3.65
N GLY A 16 26.61 -22.39 -4.85
CA GLY A 16 27.73 -21.79 -5.58
C GLY A 16 27.56 -20.35 -6.08
N ILE A 17 26.59 -19.57 -5.59
CA ILE A 17 26.43 -18.16 -6.02
C ILE A 17 26.39 -17.26 -4.78
N ALA A 18 27.56 -17.10 -4.16
CA ALA A 18 27.85 -15.97 -3.28
C ALA A 18 29.24 -15.41 -3.62
N CYS A 19 29.52 -15.23 -4.92
CA CYS A 19 30.60 -14.35 -5.34
C CYS A 19 30.06 -12.92 -5.34
N PHE A 20 30.11 -12.27 -4.19
CA PHE A 20 29.98 -10.82 -4.12
C PHE A 20 31.14 -10.20 -4.90
N ILE A 21 30.85 -9.73 -6.12
CA ILE A 21 31.79 -8.87 -6.83
C ILE A 21 31.69 -7.49 -6.16
N SER A 22 32.64 -7.18 -5.29
CA SER A 22 32.84 -5.84 -4.75
C SER A 22 33.43 -4.94 -5.85
N VAL A 23 32.60 -4.46 -6.78
CA VAL A 23 32.99 -3.39 -7.69
C VAL A 23 32.70 -2.07 -7.00
N SER A 24 33.77 -1.40 -6.53
CA SER A 24 33.70 -0.13 -5.81
C SER A 24 33.53 1.07 -6.75
N THR A 25 32.47 1.10 -7.56
CA THR A 25 32.02 2.33 -8.22
C THR A 25 30.79 2.86 -7.49
N ALA A 26 30.69 4.18 -7.31
CA ALA A 26 29.58 4.81 -6.57
C ALA A 26 28.18 4.43 -7.13
N SER A 27 28.10 4.09 -8.42
CA SER A 27 26.91 3.55 -9.10
C SER A 27 26.50 2.15 -8.63
N ALA A 28 27.47 1.24 -8.45
CA ALA A 28 27.22 -0.13 -7.97
C ALA A 28 26.62 -0.13 -6.55
N GLY A 29 26.87 0.92 -5.76
CA GLY A 29 26.27 1.12 -4.45
C GLY A 29 24.75 1.29 -4.50
N PHE A 30 24.22 2.12 -5.41
CA PHE A 30 22.77 2.42 -5.45
C PHE A 30 21.94 1.20 -5.83
N TYR A 31 22.28 0.49 -6.92
CA TYR A 31 21.57 -0.74 -7.31
C TYR A 31 21.64 -1.79 -6.20
N SER A 32 22.84 -2.05 -5.65
CA SER A 32 23.03 -3.07 -4.61
C SER A 32 22.21 -2.76 -3.35
N ASN A 33 22.17 -1.49 -2.92
CA ASN A 33 21.40 -1.07 -1.76
C ASN A 33 19.89 -1.30 -1.97
N ASP A 34 19.34 -0.80 -3.07
CA ASP A 34 17.92 -0.95 -3.38
C ASP A 34 17.52 -2.41 -3.60
N PHE A 35 18.40 -3.20 -4.21
CA PHE A 35 18.21 -4.63 -4.41
C PHE A 35 18.20 -5.40 -3.09
N ASN A 36 19.08 -5.05 -2.15
CA ASN A 36 19.06 -5.60 -0.79
C ASN A 36 17.78 -5.19 -0.04
N SER A 37 17.29 -3.97 -0.23
CA SER A 37 15.99 -3.56 0.30
C SER A 37 14.84 -4.37 -0.34
N LEU A 38 14.89 -4.70 -1.63
CA LEU A 38 13.91 -5.61 -2.24
C LEU A 38 13.96 -7.02 -1.62
N VAL A 39 15.15 -7.53 -1.29
CA VAL A 39 15.30 -8.79 -0.53
C VAL A 39 14.67 -8.67 0.85
N ALA A 40 14.86 -7.55 1.56
CA ALA A 40 14.23 -7.31 2.85
C ALA A 40 12.70 -7.22 2.73
N ALA A 41 12.19 -6.54 1.71
CA ALA A 41 10.76 -6.46 1.42
C ALA A 41 10.13 -7.84 1.16
N LEU A 42 10.85 -8.76 0.50
CA LEU A 42 10.41 -10.14 0.34
C LEU A 42 10.33 -10.86 1.68
N LYS A 43 11.30 -10.68 2.58
CA LYS A 43 11.26 -11.25 3.94
C LYS A 43 10.08 -10.75 4.75
N VAL A 44 9.83 -9.44 4.73
CA VAL A 44 8.65 -8.81 5.35
C VAL A 44 7.35 -9.41 4.79
N ALA A 45 7.29 -9.65 3.48
CA ALA A 45 6.13 -10.28 2.85
C ALA A 45 5.98 -11.80 3.11
N GLY A 46 6.93 -12.42 3.84
CA GLY A 46 6.98 -13.86 4.09
C GLY A 46 7.33 -14.68 2.84
N VAL A 47 8.14 -14.11 1.94
CA VAL A 47 8.50 -14.68 0.63
C VAL A 47 10.00 -14.98 0.57
N SER A 48 10.36 -16.14 0.00
CA SER A 48 11.76 -16.50 -0.25
C SER A 48 12.38 -15.67 -1.38
N PRO A 49 13.61 -15.16 -1.24
CA PRO A 49 14.30 -14.43 -2.29
C PRO A 49 14.95 -15.32 -3.36
N GLU A 50 14.96 -16.65 -3.22
CA GLU A 50 15.67 -17.57 -4.13
C GLU A 50 15.26 -17.41 -5.60
N GLY A 51 13.99 -17.10 -5.87
CA GLY A 51 13.48 -16.88 -7.23
C GLY A 51 13.87 -15.53 -7.84
N LEU A 52 14.20 -14.52 -7.02
CA LEU A 52 14.43 -13.14 -7.48
C LEU A 52 15.63 -13.05 -8.44
N TRP A 53 16.66 -13.87 -8.24
CA TRP A 53 17.91 -13.80 -9.04
C TRP A 53 17.68 -14.21 -10.49
N GLN A 54 16.75 -15.12 -10.75
CA GLN A 54 16.41 -15.53 -12.11
C GLN A 54 15.73 -14.41 -12.90
N PHE A 55 15.04 -13.50 -12.19
CA PHE A 55 14.37 -12.35 -12.81
C PHE A 55 15.33 -11.23 -13.20
N GLN A 56 16.63 -11.35 -12.88
CA GLN A 56 17.65 -10.50 -13.49
C GLN A 56 17.78 -10.78 -15.00
N ASP A 57 17.33 -11.93 -15.52
CA ASP A 57 17.15 -12.09 -16.97
C ASP A 57 15.89 -11.31 -17.41
N PRO A 58 16.02 -10.23 -18.21
CA PRO A 58 14.87 -9.42 -18.63
C PRO A 58 13.86 -10.19 -19.50
N LYS A 59 14.22 -11.38 -19.99
CA LYS A 59 13.32 -12.25 -20.77
C LYS A 59 12.35 -13.03 -19.89
N LEU A 60 12.63 -13.16 -18.59
CA LEU A 60 11.78 -13.91 -17.67
C LEU A 60 10.55 -13.08 -17.24
N GLY A 61 9.45 -13.76 -16.90
CA GLY A 61 8.24 -13.12 -16.36
C GLY A 61 7.30 -12.52 -17.42
N LYS A 62 6.18 -12.00 -16.94
CA LYS A 62 5.15 -11.40 -17.80
C LYS A 62 5.51 -9.97 -18.17
N ASN A 63 5.10 -9.52 -19.35
CA ASN A 63 5.19 -8.11 -19.76
C ASN A 63 3.90 -7.34 -19.49
N GLU A 64 2.81 -8.03 -19.18
CA GLU A 64 1.58 -7.41 -18.72
C GLU A 64 1.01 -8.21 -17.56
N PHE A 65 0.61 -7.50 -16.52
CA PHE A 65 0.07 -8.11 -15.32
C PHE A 65 -0.93 -7.19 -14.63
N THR A 66 -1.93 -7.77 -13.99
CA THR A 66 -2.84 -7.12 -13.06
C THR A 66 -3.19 -8.12 -11.97
N LEU A 67 -3.21 -7.68 -10.72
CA LEU A 67 -3.46 -8.56 -9.58
C LEU A 67 -4.82 -9.26 -9.73
N PRO A 68 -4.87 -10.59 -9.55
CA PRO A 68 -6.13 -11.30 -9.55
C PRO A 68 -6.97 -10.90 -8.34
N LYS A 69 -8.29 -11.06 -8.41
CA LYS A 69 -9.25 -10.68 -7.33
C LYS A 69 -8.81 -11.13 -5.93
N LYS A 70 -8.22 -12.32 -5.81
CA LYS A 70 -7.77 -12.88 -4.52
C LYS A 70 -6.70 -12.00 -3.84
N SER A 71 -5.80 -11.44 -4.63
CA SER A 71 -4.65 -10.65 -4.15
C SER A 71 -4.78 -9.16 -4.44
N ALA A 72 -5.83 -8.75 -5.18
CA ALA A 72 -6.12 -7.34 -5.41
C ALA A 72 -6.36 -6.62 -4.06
N PRO A 73 -5.82 -5.39 -3.90
CA PRO A 73 -6.18 -4.55 -2.78
C PRO A 73 -7.66 -4.14 -2.89
N TRP A 74 -8.30 -3.78 -1.77
CA TRP A 74 -9.55 -3.05 -1.82
C TRP A 74 -9.28 -1.54 -1.92
N ALA A 75 -10.18 -0.79 -2.55
CA ALA A 75 -10.13 0.66 -2.63
C ALA A 75 -10.90 1.31 -1.47
N GLY A 76 -10.35 2.42 -0.99
CA GLY A 76 -10.93 3.28 0.03
C GLY A 76 -10.47 4.71 -0.17
N ASN A 77 -11.25 5.65 0.33
CA ASN A 77 -10.91 7.06 0.43
C ASN A 77 -9.93 7.28 1.57
N TYR A 78 -9.00 8.22 1.39
CA TYR A 78 -8.03 8.62 2.41
C TYR A 78 -8.59 9.32 3.65
N SER A 79 -9.88 9.65 3.71
CA SER A 79 -10.50 10.38 4.82
C SER A 79 -9.72 11.67 5.15
N PRO A 80 -9.89 12.74 4.34
CA PRO A 80 -9.14 13.99 4.50
C PRO A 80 -9.23 14.53 5.93
N MET A 81 -8.08 14.87 6.51
CA MET A 81 -8.00 15.39 7.88
C MET A 81 -8.70 16.74 8.02
N MET A 82 -8.65 17.59 6.98
CA MET A 82 -9.37 18.87 6.97
C MET A 82 -10.90 18.70 7.12
N ASP A 83 -11.43 17.55 6.68
CA ASP A 83 -12.86 17.19 6.75
C ASP A 83 -13.19 16.35 7.99
N GLY A 84 -12.30 16.33 8.99
CA GLY A 84 -12.44 15.57 10.23
C GLY A 84 -11.92 14.14 10.16
N GLY A 85 -11.26 13.72 9.08
CA GLY A 85 -10.69 12.37 8.97
C GLY A 85 -11.74 11.28 9.15
N ILE A 86 -11.50 10.33 10.06
CA ILE A 86 -12.49 9.30 10.40
C ILE A 86 -13.61 9.78 11.34
N ALA A 87 -13.56 11.04 11.81
CA ALA A 87 -14.66 11.72 12.48
C ALA A 87 -15.65 12.39 11.49
N SER A 88 -15.41 12.26 10.19
CA SER A 88 -16.33 12.70 9.14
C SER A 88 -17.62 11.87 9.12
N ARG A 89 -18.76 12.56 9.21
CA ARG A 89 -20.12 12.02 8.99
C ARG A 89 -20.41 12.06 7.50
N TRP A 90 -19.72 11.20 6.75
CA TRP A 90 -19.67 11.23 5.29
C TRP A 90 -21.05 11.12 4.59
N GLN A 91 -22.06 10.55 5.25
CA GLN A 91 -23.44 10.50 4.73
C GLN A 91 -24.17 11.85 4.80
N GLN A 92 -23.61 12.81 5.54
CA GLN A 92 -24.20 14.11 5.82
C GLN A 92 -23.37 15.27 5.23
N GLY A 93 -22.13 15.01 4.80
CA GLY A 93 -21.21 16.07 4.34
C GLY A 93 -20.74 16.99 5.47
N THR A 94 -20.69 16.48 6.71
CA THR A 94 -20.21 17.19 7.91
C THR A 94 -19.24 16.28 8.67
N TYR A 95 -18.61 16.77 9.74
CA TYR A 95 -17.94 15.94 10.73
C TYR A 95 -18.57 16.13 12.12
N ALA A 96 -18.20 15.26 13.07
CA ALA A 96 -18.64 15.35 14.45
C ALA A 96 -18.07 16.60 15.15
N THR A 97 -18.83 17.18 16.07
CA THR A 97 -18.37 18.29 16.92
C THR A 97 -18.72 17.99 18.38
N PRO A 98 -18.04 18.60 19.37
CA PRO A 98 -18.39 18.43 20.79
C PRO A 98 -19.88 18.58 21.09
N ASP A 99 -20.54 19.54 20.45
CA ASP A 99 -21.97 19.83 20.67
C ASP A 99 -22.92 18.87 19.95
N THR A 100 -22.43 18.13 18.95
CA THR A 100 -23.26 17.24 18.12
C THR A 100 -23.06 15.76 18.43
N MET A 101 -22.08 15.40 19.26
CA MET A 101 -21.85 14.03 19.71
C MET A 101 -22.93 13.64 20.74
N PRO A 102 -23.63 12.50 20.55
CA PRO A 102 -24.76 12.16 21.41
C PRO A 102 -24.30 11.78 22.82
N THR A 103 -24.95 12.32 23.85
CA THR A 103 -24.76 11.80 25.22
C THR A 103 -25.21 10.34 25.32
N ARG A 104 -24.87 9.64 26.40
CA ARG A 104 -25.32 8.26 26.64
C ARG A 104 -26.84 8.11 26.54
N GLU A 105 -27.58 9.02 27.17
CA GLU A 105 -29.04 9.04 27.20
C GLU A 105 -29.61 9.30 25.80
N THR A 106 -28.94 10.15 25.03
CA THR A 106 -29.32 10.46 23.65
C THR A 106 -29.08 9.25 22.76
N ALA A 107 -27.89 8.65 22.81
CA ALA A 107 -27.52 7.47 22.04
C ALA A 107 -28.46 6.28 22.28
N LYS A 108 -28.90 6.07 23.53
CA LYS A 108 -29.89 5.03 23.87
C LYS A 108 -31.27 5.23 23.22
N ARG A 109 -31.62 6.46 22.87
CA ARG A 109 -32.89 6.80 22.22
C ARG A 109 -32.78 6.93 20.70
N MET A 110 -31.56 6.96 20.16
CA MET A 110 -31.35 7.06 18.72
C MET A 110 -31.85 5.80 18.01
N THR A 111 -32.54 6.01 16.90
CA THR A 111 -32.90 4.96 15.97
C THR A 111 -31.66 4.42 15.26
N SER A 112 -31.73 3.20 14.72
CA SER A 112 -30.65 2.64 13.90
C SER A 112 -30.30 3.52 12.69
N LYS A 113 -31.27 4.29 12.17
CA LYS A 113 -31.06 5.23 11.05
C LYS A 113 -30.24 6.45 11.48
N GLU A 114 -30.43 6.93 12.69
CA GLU A 114 -29.63 8.05 13.24
C GLU A 114 -28.22 7.59 13.57
N ILE A 115 -28.07 6.41 14.21
CA ILE A 115 -26.75 5.82 14.50
C ILE A 115 -25.97 5.56 13.20
N ALA A 116 -26.64 5.10 12.14
CA ALA A 116 -25.99 4.85 10.85
C ALA A 116 -25.38 6.12 10.22
N LYS A 117 -25.84 7.32 10.60
CA LYS A 117 -25.32 8.60 10.11
C LYS A 117 -24.14 9.16 10.93
N LEU A 118 -23.81 8.54 12.05
CA LEU A 118 -22.63 8.90 12.84
C LEU A 118 -21.35 8.56 12.07
N SER A 119 -20.27 9.27 12.39
CA SER A 119 -18.96 9.04 11.77
C SER A 119 -18.42 7.64 12.11
N PRO A 120 -17.44 7.14 11.34
CA PRO A 120 -16.73 5.91 11.68
C PRO A 120 -16.18 5.91 13.12
N SER A 121 -15.57 7.02 13.56
CA SER A 121 -15.01 7.12 14.92
C SER A 121 -16.09 7.15 16.01
N GLU A 122 -17.19 7.90 15.82
CA GLU A 122 -18.30 7.96 16.78
C GLU A 122 -18.93 6.58 16.98
N LYS A 123 -19.11 5.82 15.90
CA LYS A 123 -19.62 4.44 15.97
C LYS A 123 -18.68 3.52 16.76
N MET A 124 -17.36 3.71 16.62
CA MET A 124 -16.37 2.94 17.36
C MET A 124 -16.35 3.30 18.84
N ASP A 125 -16.41 4.59 19.18
CA ASP A 125 -16.55 5.08 20.56
C ASP A 125 -17.81 4.49 21.23
N LEU A 126 -18.97 4.58 20.57
CA LEU A 126 -20.21 3.97 21.06
C LEU A 126 -20.10 2.45 21.22
N LEU A 127 -19.39 1.76 20.32
CA LEU A 127 -19.18 0.31 20.40
C LEU A 127 -18.27 -0.06 21.58
N ASN A 128 -17.38 0.84 21.99
CA ASN A 128 -16.57 0.71 23.20
C ASN A 128 -17.37 1.04 24.48
N GLY A 129 -18.57 1.59 24.36
CA GLY A 129 -19.29 2.19 25.49
C GLY A 129 -18.65 3.48 25.97
N ASP A 130 -17.84 4.12 25.11
CA ASP A 130 -17.19 5.39 25.40
C ASP A 130 -18.08 6.55 24.93
N TYR A 131 -18.61 7.29 25.90
CA TYR A 131 -19.42 8.49 25.66
C TYR A 131 -18.63 9.78 25.90
N GLU A 132 -17.34 9.66 26.22
CA GLU A 132 -16.37 10.77 26.19
C GLU A 132 -15.74 10.92 24.79
N TYR A 133 -16.07 10.00 23.87
CA TYR A 133 -15.69 10.04 22.46
C TYR A 133 -14.19 10.19 22.24
N LYS A 134 -13.37 9.39 22.93
CA LYS A 134 -11.91 9.57 22.92
C LYS A 134 -11.29 9.37 21.55
N ILE A 135 -11.79 8.42 20.75
CA ILE A 135 -11.31 8.23 19.39
C ILE A 135 -11.67 9.47 18.56
N THR A 136 -12.95 9.87 18.56
CA THR A 136 -13.43 11.02 17.77
C THR A 136 -12.74 12.33 18.15
N ASN A 137 -12.59 12.60 19.45
CA ASN A 137 -11.90 13.80 19.93
C ASN A 137 -10.43 13.79 19.53
N HIS A 138 -9.72 12.67 19.66
CA HIS A 138 -8.34 12.57 19.18
C HIS A 138 -8.23 12.92 17.71
N GLU A 139 -9.13 12.38 16.87
CA GLU A 139 -9.13 12.64 15.44
C GLU A 139 -9.39 14.11 15.12
N LEU A 140 -10.29 14.77 15.83
CA LEU A 140 -10.58 16.19 15.60
C LEU A 140 -9.44 17.13 16.06
N TYR A 141 -8.86 16.87 17.24
CA TYR A 141 -7.93 17.79 17.90
C TYR A 141 -6.45 17.51 17.64
N VAL A 142 -6.07 16.29 17.30
CA VAL A 142 -4.67 15.92 17.03
C VAL A 142 -4.38 15.92 15.54
N ARG A 143 -5.29 15.36 14.74
CA ARG A 143 -5.11 15.17 13.28
C ARG A 143 -5.95 16.11 12.44
N GLY A 144 -7.14 16.42 12.91
CA GLY A 144 -8.21 17.04 12.15
C GLY A 144 -8.25 18.56 12.26
N PRO A 145 -9.42 19.16 11.98
CA PRO A 145 -9.54 20.61 11.77
C PRO A 145 -9.37 21.45 13.04
N TYR A 146 -9.35 20.84 14.23
CA TYR A 146 -9.19 21.56 15.50
C TYR A 146 -7.76 21.53 16.05
N ARG A 147 -6.81 20.88 15.35
CA ARG A 147 -5.39 20.96 15.72
C ARG A 147 -4.83 22.36 15.45
N THR A 148 -3.73 22.72 16.09
CA THR A 148 -3.13 24.08 16.01
C THR A 148 -2.79 24.52 14.59
N LEU A 149 -2.23 23.63 13.77
CA LEU A 149 -1.95 23.90 12.36
C LEU A 149 -3.08 23.34 11.52
N THR A 150 -3.74 24.15 10.70
CA THR A 150 -4.83 23.62 9.86
C THR A 150 -4.31 22.48 8.96
N PRO A 151 -4.96 21.31 8.90
CA PRO A 151 -4.59 20.27 7.93
C PRO A 151 -4.68 20.78 6.50
N GLU A 152 -3.65 20.49 5.71
CA GLU A 152 -3.69 20.68 4.27
C GLU A 152 -4.67 19.69 3.62
N PHE A 153 -5.17 20.04 2.44
CA PHE A 153 -6.21 19.24 1.78
C PHE A 153 -5.78 17.81 1.39
N TRP A 154 -4.48 17.59 1.27
CA TRP A 154 -3.88 16.30 0.94
C TRP A 154 -3.53 15.48 2.20
N GLU A 155 -3.56 16.08 3.39
CA GLU A 155 -3.34 15.35 4.65
C GLU A 155 -4.53 14.41 4.92
N GLY A 156 -4.21 13.14 5.19
CA GLY A 156 -5.17 12.11 5.53
C GLY A 156 -4.50 10.75 5.66
N PHE A 157 -5.30 9.70 5.59
CA PHE A 157 -4.88 8.31 5.82
C PHE A 157 -4.52 7.57 4.52
N CYS A 158 -4.02 8.25 3.49
CA CYS A 158 -3.76 7.61 2.20
C CYS A 158 -2.80 6.43 2.35
N ASN A 159 -1.70 6.60 3.08
CA ASN A 159 -0.74 5.53 3.41
C ASN A 159 -1.42 4.35 4.13
N GLY A 160 -2.17 4.62 5.20
CA GLY A 160 -2.81 3.60 6.00
C GLY A 160 -3.91 2.86 5.23
N VAL A 161 -4.69 3.56 4.40
CA VAL A 161 -5.70 2.96 3.53
C VAL A 161 -5.05 2.05 2.47
N ARG A 162 -3.92 2.44 1.87
CA ARG A 162 -3.18 1.56 0.94
C ARG A 162 -2.68 0.31 1.65
N CYS A 163 -2.09 0.46 2.84
CA CYS A 163 -1.60 -0.65 3.65
C CYS A 163 -2.73 -1.63 4.01
N ALA A 164 -3.80 -1.11 4.60
CA ALA A 164 -4.98 -1.87 4.97
C ALA A 164 -5.60 -2.57 3.75
N GLY A 165 -5.59 -1.92 2.59
CA GLY A 165 -6.10 -2.40 1.30
C GLY A 165 -5.63 -3.80 0.93
N PHE A 166 -4.35 -4.09 1.13
CA PHE A 166 -3.75 -5.39 0.80
C PHE A 166 -3.48 -6.28 2.02
N LEU A 167 -3.47 -5.75 3.25
CA LEU A 167 -3.25 -6.54 4.47
C LEU A 167 -4.53 -7.03 5.16
N THR A 168 -5.70 -6.49 4.82
CA THR A 168 -6.96 -6.86 5.47
C THR A 168 -7.98 -7.45 4.49
N PRO A 169 -8.94 -8.26 4.97
CA PRO A 169 -10.06 -8.68 4.15
C PRO A 169 -10.93 -7.47 3.76
N GLU A 170 -11.53 -7.48 2.57
CA GLU A 170 -12.43 -6.41 2.16
C GLU A 170 -13.78 -6.54 2.90
N PRO A 171 -14.26 -5.50 3.61
CA PRO A 171 -15.63 -5.48 4.10
C PRO A 171 -16.57 -5.31 2.90
N THR A 172 -17.50 -6.25 2.71
CA THR A 172 -18.37 -6.29 1.52
C THR A 172 -19.84 -6.04 1.83
N ARG A 173 -20.19 -5.94 3.12
CA ARG A 173 -21.54 -5.70 3.60
C ARG A 173 -21.52 -4.98 4.93
N ALA A 174 -22.64 -4.35 5.26
CA ALA A 174 -22.86 -3.82 6.59
C ALA A 174 -22.90 -4.93 7.65
N ILE A 175 -22.52 -4.56 8.87
CA ILE A 175 -22.68 -5.35 10.08
C ILE A 175 -23.38 -4.53 11.16
N VAL A 176 -24.03 -5.22 12.09
CA VAL A 176 -24.63 -4.61 13.27
C VAL A 176 -23.99 -5.26 14.49
N MET A 177 -23.46 -4.43 15.38
CA MET A 177 -22.85 -4.83 16.63
C MET A 177 -23.66 -4.25 17.79
N THR A 178 -23.70 -4.94 18.92
CA THR A 178 -24.39 -4.45 20.12
C THR A 178 -23.34 -4.08 21.16
N ASN A 179 -23.41 -2.84 21.67
CA ASN A 179 -22.52 -2.40 22.74
C ASN A 179 -23.03 -2.90 24.12
N PRO A 180 -22.27 -2.71 25.22
CA PRO A 180 -22.68 -3.14 26.56
C PRO A 180 -23.99 -2.52 27.08
N ASP A 181 -24.39 -1.38 26.52
CA ASP A 181 -25.63 -0.67 26.84
C ASP A 181 -26.84 -1.14 26.00
N GLY A 182 -26.67 -2.17 25.18
CA GLY A 182 -27.72 -2.73 24.32
C GLY A 182 -27.96 -1.95 23.03
N ILE A 183 -27.16 -0.92 22.74
CA ILE A 183 -27.31 -0.08 21.54
C ILE A 183 -26.81 -0.86 20.33
N GLN A 184 -27.65 -0.93 19.28
CA GLN A 184 -27.30 -1.54 18.01
C GLN A 184 -26.59 -0.53 17.10
N ILE A 185 -25.32 -0.81 16.79
CA ILE A 185 -24.43 0.05 16.01
C ILE A 185 -24.19 -0.59 14.66
N ARG A 186 -24.63 0.08 13.60
CA ARG A 186 -24.45 -0.36 12.23
C ARG A 186 -23.20 0.27 11.63
N PHE A 187 -22.29 -0.59 11.18
CA PHE A 187 -21.11 -0.19 10.40
C PHE A 187 -21.34 -0.55 8.93
N GLU A 188 -21.20 0.44 8.06
CA GLU A 188 -21.15 0.26 6.62
C GLU A 188 -19.72 -0.08 6.15
N PRO A 189 -19.53 -0.69 4.97
CA PRO A 189 -18.20 -0.96 4.43
C PRO A 189 -17.25 0.25 4.41
N ALA A 190 -17.76 1.45 4.09
CA ALA A 190 -16.95 2.66 4.12
C ALA A 190 -16.47 3.02 5.54
N ASP A 191 -17.31 2.81 6.57
CA ASP A 191 -16.91 3.07 7.96
C ASP A 191 -15.74 2.16 8.35
N LEU A 192 -15.83 0.88 8.00
CA LEU A 192 -14.81 -0.11 8.35
C LEU A 192 -13.50 0.12 7.58
N LYS A 193 -13.56 0.52 6.30
CA LYS A 193 -12.36 0.87 5.53
C LYS A 193 -11.68 2.13 6.08
N ALA A 194 -12.44 3.13 6.51
CA ALA A 194 -11.90 4.33 7.13
C ALA A 194 -11.19 4.00 8.46
N LEU A 195 -11.85 3.23 9.34
CA LEU A 195 -11.26 2.76 10.60
C LEU A 195 -9.99 1.92 10.37
N ALA A 196 -10.03 1.01 9.38
CA ALA A 196 -8.86 0.22 9.00
C ALA A 196 -7.71 1.11 8.50
N GLY A 197 -8.01 2.06 7.62
CA GLY A 197 -7.02 3.04 7.14
C GLY A 197 -6.34 3.80 8.28
N ALA A 198 -7.12 4.33 9.22
CA ALA A 198 -6.58 5.02 10.40
C ALA A 198 -5.74 4.09 11.28
N SER A 199 -6.18 2.86 11.53
CA SER A 199 -5.43 1.89 12.35
C SER A 199 -4.08 1.47 11.74
N PHE A 200 -3.91 1.65 10.43
CA PHE A 200 -2.68 1.40 9.67
C PHE A 200 -1.90 2.67 9.34
N PHE A 201 -2.26 3.83 9.90
CA PHE A 201 -1.52 5.07 9.64
C PHE A 201 -0.05 4.97 10.07
N TYR A 202 0.22 4.20 11.12
CA TYR A 202 1.54 3.68 11.45
C TYR A 202 1.55 2.15 11.34
N VAL A 203 2.74 1.60 11.06
CA VAL A 203 3.06 0.17 11.06
C VAL A 203 4.31 -0.04 11.89
N GLN A 204 4.52 -1.25 12.41
CA GLN A 204 5.73 -1.57 13.17
C GLN A 204 6.95 -1.60 12.26
N ASP A 205 8.09 -1.09 12.72
CA ASP A 205 9.32 -0.95 11.93
C ASP A 205 9.81 -2.30 11.38
N GLU A 206 9.72 -3.39 12.15
CA GLU A 206 10.10 -4.73 11.65
C GLU A 206 9.23 -5.24 10.49
N ASN A 207 8.09 -4.61 10.27
CA ASN A 207 7.10 -4.92 9.24
C ASN A 207 7.07 -3.88 8.11
N TYR A 208 8.11 -3.05 7.99
CA TYR A 208 8.19 -2.00 6.99
C TYR A 208 9.56 -1.99 6.28
N VAL A 209 9.55 -1.82 4.96
CA VAL A 209 10.75 -1.58 4.16
C VAL A 209 10.44 -0.57 3.08
N ASP A 210 11.34 0.38 2.87
CA ASP A 210 11.31 1.31 1.75
C ASP A 210 12.49 1.10 0.78
N ILE A 211 12.28 1.54 -0.46
CA ILE A 211 13.29 1.65 -1.51
C ILE A 211 13.16 3.05 -2.08
N GLY A 212 14.29 3.76 -2.16
CA GLY A 212 14.30 5.21 -2.35
C GLY A 212 13.89 5.97 -1.08
N LYS A 213 13.69 7.29 -1.19
CA LYS A 213 13.21 8.14 -0.08
C LYS A 213 12.26 9.23 -0.59
N PRO A 214 11.30 9.66 0.25
CA PRO A 214 10.45 10.80 -0.07
C PRO A 214 11.28 12.07 -0.33
N SER A 215 10.93 12.78 -1.40
CA SER A 215 11.43 14.11 -1.72
C SER A 215 11.03 15.09 -0.61
N ARG A 216 11.99 15.91 -0.18
CA ARG A 216 11.75 16.97 0.82
C ARG A 216 12.17 18.32 0.25
N GLY A 217 11.31 19.32 0.40
CA GLY A 217 11.58 20.67 -0.09
C GLY A 217 11.77 20.73 -1.61
N ASP A 218 12.92 21.21 -2.05
CA ASP A 218 13.29 21.37 -3.47
C ASP A 218 14.01 20.16 -4.07
N GLU A 219 14.29 19.11 -3.29
CA GLU A 219 15.00 17.89 -3.71
C GLU A 219 14.15 16.91 -4.54
N ARG A 220 13.45 17.42 -5.55
CA ARG A 220 12.52 16.64 -6.38
C ARG A 220 13.21 15.43 -7.03
N GLY A 221 12.80 14.23 -6.63
CA GLY A 221 13.29 12.97 -7.17
C GLY A 221 14.79 12.74 -6.92
N SER A 222 15.36 13.33 -5.86
CA SER A 222 16.79 13.17 -5.53
C SER A 222 17.15 11.74 -5.11
N SER A 223 16.17 11.01 -4.55
CA SER A 223 16.36 9.71 -3.91
C SER A 223 15.49 8.61 -4.51
N ARG A 224 15.24 8.67 -5.83
CA ARG A 224 14.42 7.67 -6.52
C ARG A 224 15.04 6.27 -6.44
N PRO A 225 14.21 5.21 -6.39
CA PRO A 225 14.67 3.85 -6.56
C PRO A 225 15.45 3.65 -7.85
N ASN A 226 16.44 2.78 -7.83
CA ASN A 226 17.11 2.31 -9.02
C ASN A 226 16.08 1.70 -10.00
N PHE A 227 16.12 2.10 -11.27
CA PHE A 227 15.13 1.67 -12.26
C PHE A 227 15.18 0.15 -12.51
N GLY A 228 16.36 -0.47 -12.42
CA GLY A 228 16.53 -1.92 -12.52
C GLY A 228 15.84 -2.64 -11.35
N VAL A 229 15.87 -2.06 -10.15
CA VAL A 229 15.15 -2.62 -9.00
C VAL A 229 13.64 -2.44 -9.15
N VAL A 230 13.15 -1.29 -9.63
CA VAL A 230 11.72 -1.12 -9.96
C VAL A 230 11.25 -2.18 -10.97
N TYR A 231 12.05 -2.44 -12.01
CA TYR A 231 11.77 -3.49 -12.99
C TYR A 231 11.61 -4.86 -12.31
N LEU A 232 12.54 -5.22 -11.43
CA LEU A 232 12.52 -6.49 -10.70
C LEU A 232 11.33 -6.58 -9.73
N THR A 233 11.03 -5.50 -9.01
CA THR A 233 9.86 -5.42 -8.12
C THR A 233 8.57 -5.71 -8.90
N LEU A 234 8.40 -5.12 -10.08
CA LEU A 234 7.20 -5.35 -10.88
C LEU A 234 7.10 -6.78 -11.39
N LYS A 235 8.19 -7.33 -11.94
CA LYS A 235 8.15 -8.69 -12.49
C LYS A 235 8.08 -9.79 -11.43
N PHE A 236 8.84 -9.67 -10.35
CA PHE A 236 8.91 -10.71 -9.33
C PHE A 236 7.91 -10.46 -8.19
N TYR A 237 8.02 -9.34 -7.49
CA TYR A 237 7.18 -9.07 -6.31
C TYR A 237 5.70 -8.93 -6.69
N LEU A 238 5.41 -8.11 -7.71
CA LEU A 238 4.02 -7.87 -8.10
C LEU A 238 3.43 -9.01 -8.94
N ALA A 239 4.10 -9.43 -10.02
CA ALA A 239 3.51 -10.41 -10.95
C ALA A 239 3.67 -11.88 -10.54
N GLU A 240 4.88 -12.29 -10.13
CA GLU A 240 5.16 -13.68 -9.76
C GLU A 240 4.61 -14.00 -8.36
N MET A 241 4.89 -13.15 -7.37
CA MET A 241 4.43 -13.35 -5.99
C MET A 241 2.99 -12.86 -5.75
N GLN A 242 2.41 -12.12 -6.69
CA GLN A 242 1.06 -11.54 -6.58
C GLN A 242 0.88 -10.68 -5.33
N LYS A 243 1.90 -9.89 -4.98
CA LYS A 243 1.89 -9.00 -3.82
C LYS A 243 1.76 -7.55 -4.26
N ALA A 244 0.80 -6.84 -3.67
CA ALA A 244 0.70 -5.39 -3.82
C ALA A 244 1.78 -4.70 -2.98
N PHE A 245 2.16 -3.50 -3.38
CA PHE A 245 3.04 -2.61 -2.63
C PHE A 245 2.63 -1.17 -2.89
N VAL A 246 3.20 -0.22 -2.16
CA VAL A 246 2.83 1.20 -2.29
C VAL A 246 3.95 1.97 -2.96
N VAL A 247 3.56 2.93 -3.78
CA VAL A 247 4.45 3.88 -4.45
C VAL A 247 3.99 5.29 -4.15
N ASP A 248 4.93 6.22 -4.03
CA ASP A 248 4.62 7.62 -4.15
C ASP A 248 4.77 8.06 -5.61
N MET A 249 3.65 8.49 -6.18
CA MET A 249 3.56 8.96 -7.55
C MET A 249 3.88 10.45 -7.68
N SER A 250 4.10 11.15 -6.56
CA SER A 250 4.54 12.53 -6.53
C SER A 250 6.05 12.67 -6.29
N LEU A 251 6.72 13.42 -7.17
CA LEU A 251 8.10 13.88 -7.06
C LEU A 251 8.19 15.29 -6.44
N ASP A 252 7.14 15.75 -5.75
CA ASP A 252 7.12 17.04 -5.05
C ASP A 252 6.96 16.84 -3.54
N SER A 253 6.70 17.91 -2.79
CA SER A 253 6.62 17.84 -1.34
C SER A 253 5.34 17.18 -0.81
N GLN A 254 4.35 16.91 -1.68
CA GLN A 254 3.11 16.23 -1.28
C GLN A 254 3.30 14.72 -1.42
N LEU A 255 2.94 13.96 -0.39
CA LEU A 255 3.06 12.51 -0.42
C LEU A 255 1.75 11.88 -0.86
N TRP A 256 1.73 11.30 -2.06
CA TRP A 256 0.54 10.66 -2.63
C TRP A 256 0.77 9.16 -2.80
N ASN A 257 0.40 8.42 -1.74
CA ASN A 257 0.53 6.97 -1.68
C ASN A 257 -0.53 6.27 -2.55
N GLU A 258 -0.07 5.57 -3.59
CA GLU A 258 -0.92 4.74 -4.44
C GLU A 258 -0.48 3.27 -4.37
N THR A 259 -1.43 2.33 -4.45
CA THR A 259 -1.09 0.89 -4.44
C THR A 259 -0.79 0.41 -5.85
N ALA A 260 0.41 -0.11 -6.08
CA ALA A 260 0.76 -0.78 -7.33
C ALA A 260 -0.03 -2.11 -7.45
N ALA A 261 -0.86 -2.21 -8.50
CA ALA A 261 -1.77 -3.33 -8.71
C ALA A 261 -1.60 -4.00 -10.09
N GLY A 262 -0.81 -3.43 -10.99
CA GLY A 262 -0.49 -4.04 -12.26
C GLY A 262 0.51 -3.20 -13.05
N TYR A 263 0.87 -3.69 -14.24
CA TYR A 263 1.68 -2.94 -15.20
C TYR A 263 1.50 -3.49 -16.61
N SER A 264 1.90 -2.68 -17.60
CA SER A 264 2.31 -3.17 -18.91
C SER A 264 3.71 -2.66 -19.24
N LEU A 265 4.51 -3.48 -19.92
CA LEU A 265 5.93 -3.23 -20.16
C LEU A 265 6.28 -3.53 -21.62
N LYS A 266 7.09 -2.64 -22.21
CA LYS A 266 7.72 -2.83 -23.52
C LYS A 266 9.22 -2.59 -23.39
N GLN A 267 10.01 -3.41 -24.05
CA GLN A 267 11.47 -3.30 -24.07
C GLN A 267 11.97 -3.25 -25.50
N SER A 268 13.05 -2.49 -25.72
CA SER A 268 13.75 -2.48 -26.99
C SER A 268 14.60 -3.75 -27.18
N ASP A 269 15.15 -3.86 -28.39
CA ASP A 269 16.33 -4.68 -28.63
C ASP A 269 17.52 -4.17 -27.78
N GLU A 270 18.54 -5.01 -27.73
CA GLU A 270 19.78 -4.71 -27.02
C GLU A 270 20.56 -3.59 -27.72
N LEU A 271 20.99 -2.61 -26.93
CA LEU A 271 21.71 -1.44 -27.39
C LEU A 271 23.14 -1.45 -26.84
N GLN A 272 24.07 -0.99 -27.67
CA GLN A 272 25.44 -0.77 -27.26
C GLN A 272 25.54 0.35 -26.22
N LEU A 273 26.52 0.25 -25.33
CA LEU A 273 26.83 1.29 -24.36
C LEU A 273 27.60 2.44 -25.03
N THR A 274 27.33 3.66 -24.60
CA THR A 274 28.25 4.77 -24.87
C THR A 274 29.50 4.63 -24.00
N LYS A 275 30.60 5.28 -24.38
CA LYS A 275 31.83 5.31 -23.56
C LYS A 275 31.59 5.82 -22.15
N ALA A 276 30.72 6.82 -21.99
CA ALA A 276 30.37 7.35 -20.67
C ALA A 276 29.59 6.33 -19.83
N GLU A 277 28.65 5.62 -20.43
CA GLU A 277 27.88 4.57 -19.76
C GLU A 277 28.76 3.37 -19.40
N SER A 278 29.69 2.94 -20.26
CA SER A 278 30.60 1.83 -19.94
C SER A 278 31.55 2.16 -18.77
N LEU A 279 31.87 3.45 -18.58
CA LEU A 279 32.64 3.92 -17.42
C LEU A 279 31.77 4.02 -16.16
N ARG A 280 30.53 4.49 -16.28
CA ARG A 280 29.59 4.66 -15.16
C ARG A 280 29.07 3.32 -14.63
N TYR A 281 28.80 2.36 -15.51
CA TYR A 281 28.22 1.05 -15.20
C TYR A 281 29.24 -0.05 -15.44
N ALA A 282 30.28 -0.08 -14.61
CA ALA A 282 31.39 -1.02 -14.75
C ALA A 282 30.87 -2.48 -14.72
N GLY A 283 31.18 -3.24 -15.77
CA GLY A 283 30.74 -4.63 -15.97
C GLY A 283 29.52 -4.80 -16.89
N ALA A 284 28.81 -3.70 -17.19
CA ALA A 284 27.77 -3.73 -18.21
C ALA A 284 28.40 -3.82 -19.60
N VAL A 285 27.82 -4.64 -20.48
CA VAL A 285 28.24 -4.77 -21.89
C VAL A 285 27.19 -4.20 -22.84
N SER A 286 25.94 -4.11 -22.39
CA SER A 286 24.82 -3.61 -23.17
C SER A 286 23.72 -3.05 -22.29
N LYS A 287 22.70 -2.47 -22.92
CA LYS A 287 21.52 -1.94 -22.23
C LYS A 287 20.25 -2.19 -23.03
N ARG A 288 19.10 -2.17 -22.37
CA ARG A 288 17.78 -2.13 -23.02
C ARG A 288 17.00 -0.92 -22.55
N PHE A 289 16.30 -0.28 -23.47
CA PHE A 289 15.33 0.76 -23.13
C PHE A 289 14.01 0.11 -22.75
N VAL A 290 13.41 0.54 -21.65
CA VAL A 290 12.18 -0.02 -21.12
C VAL A 290 11.15 1.10 -20.93
N LYS A 291 9.93 0.85 -21.41
CA LYS A 291 8.74 1.65 -21.14
C LYS A 291 7.78 0.83 -20.29
N ILE A 292 7.28 1.43 -19.21
CA ILE A 292 6.34 0.82 -18.28
C ILE A 292 5.11 1.72 -18.20
N ARG A 293 3.91 1.15 -18.20
CA ARG A 293 2.69 1.80 -17.72
C ARG A 293 2.33 1.13 -16.40
N LEU A 294 2.64 1.79 -15.29
CA LEU A 294 2.30 1.30 -13.97
C LEU A 294 0.81 1.52 -13.73
N LYS A 295 0.09 0.46 -13.34
CA LYS A 295 -1.33 0.51 -12.98
C LYS A 295 -1.42 0.63 -11.46
N THR A 296 -1.80 1.81 -10.98
CA THR A 296 -1.88 2.13 -9.55
C THR A 296 -3.31 2.41 -9.11
N LEU A 297 -3.61 2.07 -7.87
CA LEU A 297 -4.88 2.38 -7.21
C LEU A 297 -4.67 3.57 -6.27
N GLY A 298 -5.25 4.70 -6.65
CA GLY A 298 -5.30 5.92 -5.84
C GLY A 298 -6.62 6.05 -5.07
N GLU A 299 -7.02 7.28 -4.81
CA GLU A 299 -8.23 7.61 -4.05
C GLU A 299 -9.52 7.27 -4.79
N VAL A 300 -10.53 6.85 -4.04
CA VAL A 300 -11.90 6.68 -4.51
C VAL A 300 -12.85 7.52 -3.66
N SER A 301 -14.04 7.82 -4.17
CA SER A 301 -15.06 8.54 -3.40
C SER A 301 -15.58 7.71 -2.22
N MET A 302 -16.30 8.33 -1.30
CA MET A 302 -16.89 7.59 -0.18
C MET A 302 -17.97 6.61 -0.62
N ASP A 303 -18.75 6.97 -1.64
CA ASP A 303 -19.74 6.07 -2.25
C ASP A 303 -19.11 4.84 -2.90
N GLN A 304 -17.93 5.00 -3.50
CA GLN A 304 -17.14 3.90 -4.07
C GLN A 304 -16.50 3.07 -2.96
N SER A 305 -16.00 3.71 -1.91
CA SER A 305 -15.47 3.04 -0.70
C SER A 305 -16.52 2.16 -0.04
N ASN A 306 -17.79 2.56 -0.10
CA ASN A 306 -18.91 1.83 0.50
C ASN A 306 -19.34 0.56 -0.26
N ARG A 307 -18.56 0.11 -1.24
CA ARG A 307 -18.85 -1.07 -2.07
C ARG A 307 -17.67 -2.05 -2.05
N ALA A 308 -17.92 -3.27 -2.50
CA ALA A 308 -16.87 -4.23 -2.81
C ALA A 308 -16.16 -3.82 -4.11
N THR A 309 -14.83 -3.80 -4.09
CA THR A 309 -13.97 -3.19 -5.12
C THR A 309 -12.92 -4.15 -5.66
N LYS A 310 -12.52 -5.20 -4.91
CA LYS A 310 -11.47 -6.13 -5.36
C LYS A 310 -11.75 -6.77 -6.72
N LYS A 311 -13.02 -7.09 -7.03
CA LYS A 311 -13.42 -7.64 -8.33
C LYS A 311 -13.20 -6.63 -9.47
N SER A 312 -13.60 -5.39 -9.25
CA SER A 312 -13.43 -4.29 -10.20
C SER A 312 -11.95 -3.99 -10.44
N ILE A 313 -11.16 -3.88 -9.37
CA ILE A 313 -9.71 -3.65 -9.43
C ILE A 313 -8.99 -4.74 -10.22
N SER A 314 -9.36 -6.01 -10.02
CA SER A 314 -8.78 -7.13 -10.77
C SER A 314 -9.08 -7.13 -12.27
N LYS A 315 -10.03 -6.30 -12.71
CA LYS A 315 -10.36 -6.06 -14.12
C LYS A 315 -9.74 -4.76 -14.65
N GLY A 316 -8.97 -4.05 -13.85
CA GLY A 316 -8.38 -2.75 -14.18
C GLY A 316 -9.28 -1.54 -13.91
N GLU A 317 -10.50 -1.74 -13.38
CA GLU A 317 -11.34 -0.61 -12.95
C GLU A 317 -10.69 0.09 -11.75
N PHE A 318 -10.83 1.42 -11.65
CA PHE A 318 -10.19 2.29 -10.65
C PHE A 318 -8.65 2.43 -10.75
N LEU A 319 -8.00 1.74 -11.68
CA LEU A 319 -6.56 1.85 -11.86
C LEU A 319 -6.21 3.03 -12.77
N LYS A 320 -5.27 3.85 -12.32
CA LYS A 320 -4.63 4.88 -13.13
C LYS A 320 -3.38 4.30 -13.77
N GLU A 321 -3.15 4.61 -15.04
CA GLU A 321 -1.91 4.26 -15.72
C GLU A 321 -0.95 5.44 -15.70
N THR A 322 0.23 5.25 -15.10
CA THR A 322 1.31 6.24 -15.12
C THR A 322 2.47 5.73 -15.96
N PRO A 323 2.85 6.45 -17.02
CA PRO A 323 3.93 6.01 -17.90
C PRO A 323 5.30 6.36 -17.29
N MET A 324 6.24 5.42 -17.40
CA MET A 324 7.59 5.48 -16.81
C MET A 324 8.61 4.89 -17.79
N SER A 325 9.84 5.38 -17.80
CA SER A 325 10.90 4.81 -18.64
C SER A 325 12.28 4.91 -18.05
N GLY A 326 13.13 4.00 -18.48
CA GLY A 326 14.53 3.94 -18.09
C GLY A 326 15.32 2.96 -18.95
N PHE A 327 16.61 2.90 -18.68
CA PHE A 327 17.47 1.83 -19.17
C PHE A 327 17.70 0.80 -18.07
N ILE A 328 17.75 -0.46 -18.45
CA ILE A 328 18.39 -1.52 -17.66
C ILE A 328 19.74 -1.85 -18.30
N PHE A 329 20.77 -2.00 -17.48
CA PHE A 329 22.13 -2.31 -17.92
C PHE A 329 22.41 -3.79 -17.68
N LEU A 330 22.96 -4.45 -18.70
CA LEU A 330 23.12 -5.90 -18.74
C LEU A 330 24.60 -6.28 -18.72
N ASN A 331 24.94 -7.30 -17.96
CA ASN A 331 26.27 -7.91 -17.98
C ASN A 331 26.44 -8.83 -19.20
N LYS A 332 27.61 -9.46 -19.33
CA LYS A 332 27.94 -10.41 -20.43
C LYS A 332 27.00 -11.63 -20.52
N ASP A 333 26.34 -11.98 -19.43
CA ASP A 333 25.40 -13.10 -19.34
C ASP A 333 23.96 -12.66 -19.65
N GLY A 334 23.76 -11.38 -20.01
CA GLY A 334 22.45 -10.79 -20.28
C GLY A 334 21.63 -10.44 -19.03
N MET A 335 22.24 -10.51 -17.84
CA MET A 335 21.56 -10.25 -16.56
C MET A 335 21.61 -8.78 -16.19
N ILE A 336 20.49 -8.27 -15.64
CA ILE A 336 20.37 -6.92 -15.09
C ILE A 336 21.35 -6.76 -13.93
N MET A 337 22.17 -5.71 -14.01
CA MET A 337 23.11 -5.33 -12.96
C MET A 337 22.96 -3.88 -12.48
N ASP A 338 22.21 -3.06 -13.22
CA ASP A 338 21.90 -1.68 -12.86
C ASP A 338 20.70 -1.16 -13.68
N GLY A 339 20.20 0.03 -13.36
CA GLY A 339 19.24 0.76 -14.16
C GLY A 339 19.24 2.27 -13.91
N ASP A 340 18.87 3.04 -14.92
CA ASP A 340 18.81 4.50 -14.85
C ASP A 340 17.50 5.02 -15.44
N TRP A 341 16.91 5.99 -14.75
CA TRP A 341 15.68 6.63 -15.22
C TRP A 341 15.94 7.45 -16.49
N ARG A 342 14.94 7.52 -17.36
CA ARG A 342 14.96 8.40 -18.52
C ARG A 342 13.72 9.28 -18.50
N ASP A 343 13.89 10.41 -17.84
CA ASP A 343 12.90 11.48 -17.82
C ASP A 343 12.92 12.18 -19.18
N VAL A 344 11.78 12.18 -19.88
CA VAL A 344 11.64 12.89 -21.15
C VAL A 344 11.28 14.34 -20.84
N LYS A 345 12.29 15.20 -20.71
CA LYS A 345 12.12 16.61 -20.27
C LYS A 345 11.25 17.46 -21.21
N ASN A 346 11.10 17.06 -22.47
CA ASN A 346 10.35 17.79 -23.51
C ASN A 346 9.14 17.00 -24.04
N ALA A 347 8.69 15.99 -23.29
CA ALA A 347 7.49 15.26 -23.69
C ALA A 347 6.26 16.15 -23.53
N SER A 348 5.23 15.92 -24.36
CA SER A 348 3.91 16.48 -24.09
C SER A 348 3.46 16.09 -22.67
N ALA A 349 2.54 16.82 -22.03
CA ALA A 349 2.04 16.44 -20.71
C ALA A 349 1.47 15.01 -20.66
N ALA A 350 1.02 14.47 -21.80
CA ALA A 350 0.56 13.09 -21.96
C ALA A 350 1.69 12.05 -22.12
N ASP A 351 2.88 12.49 -22.54
CA ASP A 351 4.09 11.66 -22.72
C ASP A 351 5.12 11.88 -21.60
N PHE A 352 4.79 12.69 -20.59
CA PHE A 352 5.69 12.95 -19.47
C PHE A 352 5.88 11.65 -18.68
N MET A 353 7.03 11.01 -18.91
CA MET A 353 7.41 9.78 -18.25
C MET A 353 7.91 10.14 -16.85
N ARG A 354 6.99 10.24 -15.87
CA ARG A 354 7.34 10.49 -14.47
C ARG A 354 7.81 9.18 -13.84
N GLY A 355 8.97 9.19 -13.18
CA GLY A 355 9.33 8.09 -12.28
C GLY A 355 8.46 8.06 -11.03
N ILE A 356 8.70 7.08 -10.16
CA ILE A 356 8.19 7.10 -8.77
C ILE A 356 9.22 7.76 -7.86
N ASP A 357 8.77 8.35 -6.77
CA ASP A 357 9.67 8.99 -5.81
C ASP A 357 10.31 7.97 -4.87
N PHE A 358 9.48 7.12 -4.29
CA PHE A 358 9.91 5.96 -3.51
C PHE A 358 8.82 4.87 -3.57
N MET A 359 9.16 3.68 -3.10
CA MET A 359 8.22 2.59 -2.91
C MET A 359 8.43 1.96 -1.55
N TRP A 360 7.35 1.43 -0.98
CA TRP A 360 7.42 0.78 0.32
C TRP A 360 6.50 -0.42 0.41
N PHE A 361 6.87 -1.30 1.34
CA PHE A 361 6.33 -2.62 1.54
C PHE A 361 5.99 -2.78 3.00
N SER A 362 4.88 -3.45 3.29
CA SER A 362 4.50 -3.70 4.67
C SER A 362 3.81 -5.04 4.86
N SER A 363 3.88 -5.54 6.09
CA SER A 363 3.20 -6.74 6.57
C SER A 363 2.63 -6.53 7.96
N GLY A 364 2.02 -7.57 8.52
CA GLY A 364 1.63 -7.57 9.93
C GLY A 364 0.45 -6.67 10.25
N ARG A 365 0.46 -6.13 11.48
CA ARG A 365 -0.64 -5.37 12.07
C ARG A 365 -0.42 -3.86 11.94
N GLY A 366 -1.52 -3.12 11.95
CA GLY A 366 -1.48 -1.68 12.15
C GLY A 366 -0.99 -1.34 13.57
N ALA A 367 -0.21 -0.28 13.68
CA ALA A 367 0.44 0.15 14.91
C ALA A 367 -0.01 1.55 15.34
N ASP A 368 -1.10 2.09 14.78
CA ASP A 368 -1.51 3.48 15.05
C ASP A 368 -1.65 3.79 16.54
N ALA A 369 -2.20 2.86 17.31
CA ALA A 369 -2.37 3.00 18.74
C ALA A 369 -1.05 3.02 19.53
N ASP A 370 0.05 2.54 18.95
CA ASP A 370 1.37 2.51 19.59
C ASP A 370 2.09 3.88 19.43
N PHE A 371 1.85 4.60 18.33
CA PHE A 371 2.58 5.82 17.94
C PHE A 371 1.89 7.13 18.35
N HIS A 372 1.58 7.32 19.63
CA HIS A 372 0.73 8.43 20.11
C HIS A 372 1.49 9.53 20.88
N PRO A 373 0.95 10.76 21.01
CA PRO A 373 1.66 11.89 21.64
C PRO A 373 2.06 11.64 23.11
N ASP A 374 1.24 10.89 23.85
CA ASP A 374 1.53 10.55 25.25
C ASP A 374 2.54 9.40 25.42
N ASN A 375 3.11 8.85 24.35
CA ASN A 375 4.05 7.73 24.47
C ASN A 375 5.38 8.25 25.03
N LYS A 376 5.87 7.59 26.08
CA LYS A 376 7.12 7.98 26.76
C LYS A 376 8.36 7.53 25.99
N ASP A 377 8.23 6.56 25.10
CA ASP A 377 9.31 6.15 24.21
C ASP A 377 9.32 7.08 22.99
N PRO A 378 10.39 7.88 22.80
CA PRO A 378 10.47 8.82 21.69
C PRO A 378 10.42 8.14 20.32
N ASN A 379 10.79 6.86 20.22
CA ASN A 379 10.70 6.08 18.97
C ASN A 379 9.25 5.81 18.55
N PHE A 380 8.31 5.94 19.49
CA PHE A 380 6.88 5.78 19.26
C PHE A 380 6.12 7.11 19.45
N SER A 381 6.82 8.24 19.33
CA SER A 381 6.15 9.54 19.27
C SER A 381 5.49 9.74 17.91
N GLY A 382 4.24 10.22 17.91
CA GLY A 382 3.47 10.37 16.67
C GLY A 382 2.09 10.96 16.92
N THR A 383 1.27 10.99 15.87
CA THR A 383 -0.14 11.46 15.95
C THR A 383 -1.13 10.32 16.16
N GLY A 384 -0.64 9.12 16.43
CA GLY A 384 -1.37 7.87 16.63
C GLY A 384 -2.51 7.96 17.63
N ASN A 385 -3.60 7.24 17.37
CA ASN A 385 -4.78 7.22 18.22
C ASN A 385 -4.79 5.98 19.12
N LYS A 386 -4.28 6.14 20.35
CA LYS A 386 -4.18 5.04 21.34
C LYS A 386 -5.52 4.38 21.71
N TYR A 387 -6.65 5.02 21.40
CA TYR A 387 -7.98 4.51 21.69
C TYR A 387 -8.56 3.67 20.55
N LEU A 388 -7.93 3.69 19.36
CA LEU A 388 -8.35 2.92 18.20
C LEU A 388 -7.69 1.54 18.19
N ASP A 389 -8.35 0.58 18.84
CA ASP A 389 -7.86 -0.80 18.94
C ASP A 389 -7.85 -1.53 17.57
N PHE A 390 -6.65 -1.89 17.11
CA PHE A 390 -6.44 -2.58 15.83
C PHE A 390 -7.18 -3.91 15.73
N GLU A 391 -7.11 -4.76 16.76
CA GLU A 391 -7.70 -6.10 16.74
C GLU A 391 -9.22 -6.02 16.65
N LYS A 392 -9.83 -5.06 17.34
CA LYS A 392 -11.26 -4.80 17.26
C LYS A 392 -11.66 -4.34 15.86
N VAL A 393 -10.90 -3.44 15.22
CA VAL A 393 -11.14 -3.03 13.83
C VAL A 393 -11.01 -4.23 12.88
N LEU A 394 -9.96 -5.05 13.02
CA LEU A 394 -9.74 -6.24 12.20
C LEU A 394 -10.88 -7.26 12.35
N ASN A 395 -11.37 -7.48 13.57
CA ASN A 395 -12.50 -8.37 13.82
C ASN A 395 -13.80 -7.89 13.14
N LEU A 396 -14.05 -6.58 13.12
CA LEU A 396 -15.18 -5.99 12.38
C LEU A 396 -15.03 -6.19 10.87
N MET A 397 -13.83 -5.98 10.32
CA MET A 397 -13.52 -6.22 8.90
C MET A 397 -13.76 -7.69 8.51
N GLN A 398 -13.31 -8.64 9.34
CA GLN A 398 -13.53 -10.07 9.14
C GLN A 398 -15.03 -10.43 9.19
N ALA A 399 -15.75 -9.88 10.17
CA ALA A 399 -17.20 -10.08 10.29
C ALA A 399 -17.96 -9.52 9.08
N ALA A 400 -17.49 -8.44 8.45
CA ALA A 400 -18.09 -7.82 7.28
C ALA A 400 -17.64 -8.42 5.93
N SER A 401 -16.58 -9.23 5.92
CA SER A 401 -16.07 -9.90 4.70
C SER A 401 -16.61 -11.31 4.53
N THR A 402 -16.94 -12.00 5.63
CA THR A 402 -17.42 -13.38 5.59
C THR A 402 -18.89 -13.43 5.13
N PRO A 403 -19.24 -14.23 4.11
CA PRO A 403 -20.64 -14.48 3.78
C PRO A 403 -21.37 -14.97 5.04
N LYS A 404 -22.57 -14.46 5.33
CA LYS A 404 -23.38 -15.08 6.38
C LYS A 404 -23.54 -16.55 5.97
N LYS A 405 -22.93 -17.48 6.70
CA LYS A 405 -23.33 -18.89 6.60
C LYS A 405 -24.82 -18.87 6.89
N CYS A 406 -25.65 -19.10 5.89
CA CYS A 406 -27.04 -19.42 6.13
C CYS A 406 -26.99 -20.67 7.00
N SER A 407 -27.10 -20.50 8.32
CA SER A 407 -27.32 -21.60 9.24
C SER A 407 -28.57 -22.26 8.71
N GLY A 408 -28.39 -23.42 8.08
CA GLY A 408 -29.45 -24.11 7.36
C GLY A 408 -30.62 -24.27 8.31
N VAL A 409 -31.67 -23.47 8.09
CA VAL A 409 -33.03 -23.76 8.56
C VAL A 409 -33.60 -24.86 7.65
N PHE A 410 -32.83 -25.92 7.48
CA PHE A 410 -33.28 -27.22 7.03
C PHE A 410 -33.10 -28.15 8.23
N GLY A 411 -33.91 -27.86 9.26
CA GLY A 411 -34.25 -28.87 10.25
C GLY A 411 -34.94 -30.02 9.53
N LYS A 412 -34.49 -31.24 9.83
CA LYS A 412 -35.33 -32.43 9.73
C LYS A 412 -36.36 -32.41 10.84
#